data_AF-A0A512DPP5-F1
#
_entry.id   AF-A0A512DPP5-F1
#
_cell.length_a   1.000
_cell.length_b   1.000
_cell.length_c   1.000
_cell.angle_alpha   90.00
_cell.angle_beta   90.00
_cell.angle_gamma   90.00
#
_symmetry.space_group_name_H-M   'P 1'
#
loop_
_entity.id
_entity.type
_entity.pdbx_description
1 polymer ?
#
loop_
_entity_poly.entity_id
_entity_poly.type
_entity_poly.pdbx_seq_one_letter_code
_entity_poly.pdbx_strand_id
1 'polypeptide(L)'
;MPLNATRALDAHRRNVDHLVSVGQDLARTAGKTQEMALASAQTIGYRTAMLLQAFGDPVAMSNPEFTLMGHEKVEAAVESQRAMMESTQYLFESWTSWAFGQARTNAKAFTELATCRNPTDVFGVQQHYLQSSWINASTAAAKLAQAMVRITDAGLIPVHKVASANAKRLSEQNGQ
;
A
#
# COMPACT_ATOMS: atom_id res chain seq x y z
N MET A 1 -1.35 19.76 -37.00
CA MET A 1 -0.77 20.08 -35.67
C MET A 1 -1.71 19.92 -34.43
N PRO A 2 -2.86 19.18 -34.43
CA PRO A 2 -3.72 19.08 -33.23
C PRO A 2 -3.50 17.84 -32.33
N LEU A 3 -2.74 16.83 -32.78
CA LEU A 3 -2.61 15.52 -32.08
C LEU A 3 -1.74 15.54 -30.81
N ASN A 4 -0.84 16.51 -30.66
CA ASN A 4 0.06 16.58 -29.50
C ASN A 4 -0.59 17.25 -28.28
N ALA A 5 -1.49 18.22 -28.50
CA ALA A 5 -2.19 18.92 -27.42
C ALA A 5 -3.21 18.00 -26.70
N THR A 6 -3.89 17.14 -27.46
CA THR A 6 -4.84 16.15 -26.94
C THR A 6 -4.12 15.09 -26.09
N ARG A 7 -3.00 14.54 -26.55
CA ARG A 7 -2.21 13.56 -25.76
C ARG A 7 -1.68 14.13 -24.44
N ALA A 8 -1.27 15.40 -24.42
CA ALA A 8 -0.77 16.06 -23.23
C ALA A 8 -1.89 16.29 -22.19
N LEU A 9 -3.07 16.71 -22.65
CA LEU A 9 -4.25 16.86 -21.79
C LEU A 9 -4.71 15.50 -21.24
N ASP A 10 -4.70 14.45 -22.05
CA ASP A 10 -5.06 13.10 -21.62
C ASP A 10 -4.06 12.56 -20.59
N ALA A 11 -2.77 12.84 -20.74
CA ALA A 11 -1.75 12.47 -19.77
C ALA A 11 -1.94 13.21 -18.44
N HIS A 12 -2.26 14.49 -18.49
CA HIS A 12 -2.54 15.29 -17.30
C HIS A 12 -3.79 14.80 -16.56
N ARG A 13 -4.87 14.50 -17.29
CA ARG A 13 -6.10 13.94 -16.73
C ARG A 13 -5.84 12.60 -16.03
N ARG A 14 -5.13 11.68 -16.69
CA ARG A 14 -4.74 10.39 -16.09
C ARG A 14 -3.91 10.56 -14.82
N ASN A 15 -3.02 11.55 -14.76
CA ASN A 15 -2.23 11.82 -13.57
C ASN A 15 -3.09 12.36 -12.41
N VAL A 16 -4.07 13.23 -12.71
CA VAL A 16 -5.04 13.72 -11.72
C VAL A 16 -5.91 12.58 -11.20
N ASP A 17 -6.43 11.73 -12.09
CA ASP A 17 -7.22 10.55 -11.73
C ASP A 17 -6.41 9.60 -10.83
N HIS A 18 -5.11 9.43 -11.11
CA HIS A 18 -4.20 8.66 -10.28
C HIS A 18 -4.00 9.28 -8.89
N LEU A 19 -3.85 10.59 -8.78
CA LEU A 19 -3.71 11.28 -7.49
C LEU A 19 -5.00 11.17 -6.66
N VAL A 20 -6.16 11.27 -7.29
CA VAL A 20 -7.46 11.08 -6.63
C VAL A 20 -7.59 9.64 -6.13
N SER A 21 -7.23 8.65 -6.95
CA SER A 21 -7.24 7.23 -6.54
C SER A 21 -6.31 6.98 -5.35
N VAL A 22 -5.11 7.56 -5.35
CA VAL A 22 -4.17 7.47 -4.21
C VAL A 22 -4.81 8.02 -2.93
N GLY A 23 -5.48 9.17 -3.02
CA GLY A 23 -6.17 9.78 -1.87
C GLY A 23 -7.31 8.91 -1.34
N GLN A 24 -8.09 8.28 -2.22
CA GLN A 24 -9.17 7.36 -1.84
C GLN A 24 -8.63 6.10 -1.16
N ASP A 25 -7.54 5.53 -1.67
CA ASP A 25 -6.89 4.37 -1.08
C ASP A 25 -6.33 4.71 0.32
N LEU A 26 -5.69 5.87 0.48
CA LEU A 26 -5.24 6.39 1.77
C LEU A 26 -6.37 6.52 2.79
N ALA A 27 -7.50 7.12 2.40
CA ALA A 27 -8.66 7.27 3.27
C ALA A 27 -9.24 5.92 3.70
N ARG A 28 -9.30 4.95 2.78
CA ARG A 28 -9.75 3.57 3.07
C ARG A 28 -8.83 2.88 4.07
N THR A 29 -7.51 2.96 3.87
CA THR A 29 -6.52 2.37 4.78
C THR A 29 -6.55 3.00 6.16
N ALA A 30 -6.74 4.32 6.25
CA ALA A 30 -6.92 5.02 7.52
C ALA A 30 -8.14 4.49 8.28
N GLY A 31 -9.28 4.32 7.59
CA GLY A 31 -10.50 3.75 8.18
C GLY A 31 -10.27 2.33 8.73
N LYS A 32 -9.68 1.44 7.94
CA LYS A 32 -9.35 0.07 8.38
C LYS A 32 -8.37 0.04 9.55
N THR A 33 -7.41 0.95 9.57
CA THR A 33 -6.45 1.07 10.69
C THR A 33 -7.17 1.45 11.98
N GLN A 34 -8.15 2.35 11.92
CA GLN A 34 -8.97 2.73 13.06
C GLN A 34 -9.85 1.58 13.56
N GLU A 35 -10.52 0.86 12.64
CA GLU A 35 -11.30 -0.35 12.98
C GLU A 35 -10.42 -1.42 13.64
N MET A 36 -9.20 -1.62 13.13
CA MET A 36 -8.23 -2.54 13.70
C MET A 36 -7.73 -2.11 15.06
N ALA A 37 -7.50 -0.82 15.31
CA ALA A 37 -7.12 -0.32 16.62
C ALA A 37 -8.20 -0.62 17.66
N LEU A 38 -9.48 -0.40 17.31
CA LEU A 38 -10.61 -0.71 18.18
C LEU A 38 -10.75 -2.21 18.45
N ALA A 39 -10.70 -3.05 17.40
CA ALA A 39 -10.78 -4.51 17.54
C ALA A 39 -9.61 -5.08 18.35
N SER A 40 -8.41 -4.53 18.18
CA SER A 40 -7.22 -4.90 18.96
C SER A 40 -7.38 -4.53 20.42
N ALA A 41 -7.87 -3.32 20.72
CA ALA A 41 -8.13 -2.87 22.09
C ALA A 41 -9.17 -3.77 22.79
N GLN A 42 -10.25 -4.14 22.10
CA GLN A 42 -11.26 -5.08 22.61
C GLN A 42 -10.66 -6.46 22.88
N THR A 43 -9.90 -7.00 21.92
CA THR A 43 -9.25 -8.32 22.05
C THR A 43 -8.28 -8.34 23.24
N ILE A 44 -7.49 -7.28 23.43
CA ILE A 44 -6.58 -7.14 24.58
C ILE A 44 -7.37 -7.07 25.89
N GLY A 45 -8.46 -6.30 25.92
CA GLY A 45 -9.34 -6.18 27.09
C GLY A 45 -9.93 -7.53 27.50
N TYR A 46 -10.57 -8.24 26.56
CA TYR A 46 -11.15 -9.56 26.84
C TYR A 46 -10.10 -10.59 27.27
N ARG A 47 -8.92 -10.62 26.61
CA ARG A 47 -7.85 -11.55 27.00
C ARG A 47 -7.25 -11.23 28.36
N THR A 48 -7.13 -9.95 28.70
CA THR A 48 -6.71 -9.53 30.04
C THR A 48 -7.73 -9.99 31.09
N ALA A 49 -9.03 -9.82 30.83
CA ALA A 49 -10.08 -10.30 31.72
C ALA A 49 -10.08 -11.84 31.87
N MET A 50 -9.93 -12.58 30.77
CA MET A 50 -9.82 -14.05 30.80
C MET A 50 -8.58 -14.53 31.56
N LEU A 51 -7.41 -13.89 31.33
CA LEU A 51 -6.18 -14.21 32.06
C LEU A 51 -6.32 -13.91 33.55
N LEU A 52 -6.94 -12.80 33.92
CA LEU A 52 -7.20 -12.46 35.32
C LEU A 52 -8.16 -13.45 35.98
N GLN A 53 -9.20 -13.91 35.26
CA GLN A 53 -10.12 -14.94 35.76
C GLN A 53 -9.45 -16.31 35.91
N ALA A 54 -8.54 -16.66 35.00
CA ALA A 54 -7.78 -17.91 35.06
C ALA A 54 -6.56 -17.85 35.99
N PHE A 55 -6.21 -16.68 36.51
CA PHE A 55 -4.96 -16.46 37.23
C PHE A 55 -4.96 -17.22 38.57
N GLY A 56 -3.97 -18.10 38.74
CA GLY A 56 -3.84 -18.93 39.94
C GLY A 56 -4.63 -20.25 39.91
N ASP A 57 -5.38 -20.52 38.83
CA ASP A 57 -6.04 -21.81 38.60
C ASP A 57 -5.37 -22.55 37.42
N PRO A 58 -4.59 -23.62 37.70
CA PRO A 58 -3.92 -24.42 36.67
C PRO A 58 -4.88 -25.05 35.63
N VAL A 59 -6.13 -25.35 36.02
CA VAL A 59 -7.13 -25.94 35.13
C VAL A 59 -7.70 -24.88 34.21
N ALA A 60 -8.04 -23.69 34.73
CA ALA A 60 -8.51 -22.56 33.93
C ALA A 60 -7.41 -22.01 32.98
N MET A 61 -6.14 -22.04 33.39
CA MET A 61 -5.02 -21.66 32.51
C MET A 61 -4.79 -22.65 31.37
N SER A 62 -5.30 -23.89 31.49
CA SER A 62 -5.21 -24.91 30.44
C SER A 62 -6.31 -24.78 29.38
N ASN A 63 -7.02 -23.64 29.34
CA ASN A 63 -8.13 -23.43 28.43
C ASN A 63 -7.66 -23.56 26.96
N PRO A 64 -8.27 -24.46 26.16
CA PRO A 64 -7.90 -24.67 24.76
C PRO A 64 -8.05 -23.41 23.89
N GLU A 65 -8.89 -22.44 24.30
CA GLU A 65 -9.02 -21.14 23.63
C GLU A 65 -7.69 -20.39 23.59
N PHE A 66 -6.82 -20.48 24.62
CA PHE A 66 -5.50 -19.83 24.58
C PHE A 66 -4.60 -20.37 23.46
N THR A 67 -4.66 -21.70 23.23
CA THR A 67 -3.90 -22.36 22.18
C THR A 67 -4.46 -22.00 20.81
N LEU A 68 -5.79 -22.03 20.64
CA LEU A 68 -6.48 -21.63 19.41
C LEU A 68 -6.09 -20.19 19.01
N MET A 69 -6.19 -19.25 19.96
CA MET A 69 -5.84 -17.85 19.73
C MET A 69 -4.37 -17.65 19.34
N GLY A 70 -3.46 -18.49 19.85
CA GLY A 70 -2.06 -18.51 19.44
C GLY A 70 -1.89 -18.94 17.99
N HIS A 71 -2.55 -20.03 17.58
CA HIS A 71 -2.52 -20.51 16.20
C HIS A 71 -3.08 -19.48 15.22
N GLU A 72 -4.23 -18.86 15.54
CA GLU A 72 -4.85 -17.83 14.69
C GLU A 72 -3.93 -16.62 14.46
N LYS A 73 -3.15 -16.21 15.49
CA LYS A 73 -2.15 -15.12 15.35
C LYS A 73 -1.02 -15.50 14.39
N VAL A 74 -0.50 -16.73 14.50
CA VAL A 74 0.59 -17.20 13.64
C VAL A 74 0.11 -17.31 12.20
N GLU A 75 -1.09 -17.86 11.98
CA GLU A 75 -1.70 -17.96 10.65
C GLU A 75 -1.90 -16.57 10.02
N ALA A 76 -2.46 -15.62 10.78
CA ALA A 76 -2.58 -14.24 10.32
C ALA A 76 -1.23 -13.60 9.97
N ALA A 77 -0.19 -13.84 10.77
CA ALA A 77 1.14 -13.31 10.50
C ALA A 77 1.75 -13.88 9.20
N VAL A 78 1.59 -15.18 8.96
CA VAL A 78 2.05 -15.83 7.72
C VAL A 78 1.29 -15.31 6.51
N GLU A 79 -0.03 -15.15 6.62
CA GLU A 79 -0.86 -14.60 5.55
C GLU A 79 -0.51 -13.14 5.24
N SER A 80 -0.35 -12.31 6.27
CA SER A 80 0.13 -10.93 6.14
C SER A 80 1.49 -10.88 5.44
N GLN A 81 2.43 -11.76 5.83
CA GLN A 81 3.76 -11.78 5.23
C GLN A 81 3.73 -12.17 3.75
N ARG A 82 2.90 -13.15 3.36
CA ARG A 82 2.71 -13.53 1.95
C ARG A 82 2.12 -12.38 1.14
N ALA A 83 1.03 -11.78 1.61
CA ALA A 83 0.37 -10.68 0.92
C ALA A 83 1.26 -9.43 0.80
N MET A 84 2.07 -9.13 1.81
CA MET A 84 3.08 -8.08 1.77
C MET A 84 4.17 -8.37 0.73
N MET A 85 4.58 -9.63 0.58
CA MET A 85 5.60 -10.03 -0.39
C MET A 85 5.12 -9.82 -1.84
N GLU A 86 3.87 -10.18 -2.15
CA GLU A 86 3.24 -9.88 -3.45
C GLU A 86 3.18 -8.37 -3.72
N SER A 87 2.80 -7.59 -2.71
CA SER A 87 2.74 -6.12 -2.83
C SER A 87 4.14 -5.49 -3.01
N THR A 88 5.17 -6.11 -2.45
CA THR A 88 6.57 -5.69 -2.61
C THR A 88 7.10 -6.03 -4.00
N GLN A 89 6.69 -7.14 -4.60
CA GLN A 89 7.00 -7.45 -6.00
C GLN A 89 6.41 -6.40 -6.95
N TYR A 90 5.15 -6.01 -6.75
CA TYR A 90 4.51 -4.93 -7.51
C TYR A 90 5.25 -3.59 -7.38
N LEU A 91 5.77 -3.27 -6.18
CA LEU A 91 6.61 -2.09 -5.96
C LEU A 91 7.88 -2.16 -6.82
N PHE A 92 8.56 -3.30 -6.83
CA PHE A 92 9.80 -3.50 -7.60
C PHE A 92 9.56 -3.39 -9.12
N GLU A 93 8.48 -4.00 -9.62
CA GLU A 93 8.06 -3.87 -11.03
C GLU A 93 7.76 -2.41 -11.40
N SER A 94 7.08 -1.68 -10.53
CA SER A 94 6.77 -0.26 -10.75
C SER A 94 8.03 0.60 -10.78
N TRP A 95 8.98 0.34 -9.88
CA TRP A 95 10.25 1.06 -9.81
C TRP A 95 11.13 0.78 -11.04
N THR A 96 11.28 -0.49 -11.42
CA THR A 96 12.05 -0.87 -12.62
C THR A 96 11.45 -0.27 -13.89
N SER A 97 10.12 -0.31 -14.03
CA SER A 97 9.42 0.34 -15.15
C SER A 97 9.71 1.83 -15.25
N TRP A 98 9.70 2.55 -14.12
CA TRP A 98 10.08 3.97 -14.10
C TRP A 98 11.56 4.17 -14.48
N ALA A 99 12.47 3.38 -13.93
CA ALA A 99 13.90 3.50 -14.21
C ALA A 99 14.20 3.31 -15.72
N PHE A 100 13.60 2.30 -16.35
CA PHE A 100 13.69 2.10 -17.80
C PHE A 100 13.05 3.24 -18.60
N GLY A 101 11.90 3.75 -18.13
CA GLY A 101 11.25 4.92 -18.73
C GLY A 101 12.15 6.16 -18.72
N GLN A 102 12.80 6.45 -17.59
CA GLN A 102 13.72 7.57 -17.47
C GLN A 102 14.99 7.37 -18.31
N ALA A 103 15.56 6.16 -18.32
CA ALA A 103 16.71 5.84 -19.17
C ALA A 103 16.39 6.08 -20.65
N ARG A 104 15.18 5.70 -21.10
CA ARG A 104 14.71 5.96 -22.47
C ARG A 104 14.56 7.46 -22.76
N THR A 105 13.99 8.22 -21.83
CA THR A 105 13.87 9.68 -21.95
C THR A 105 15.26 10.34 -22.06
N ASN A 106 16.22 9.90 -21.25
CA ASN A 106 17.60 10.39 -21.29
C ASN A 106 18.27 10.06 -22.63
N ALA A 107 18.20 8.80 -23.08
CA ALA A 107 18.80 8.37 -24.34
C ALA A 107 18.21 9.13 -25.55
N LYS A 108 16.90 9.37 -25.53
CA LYS A 108 16.22 10.17 -26.55
C LYS A 108 16.72 11.61 -26.56
N ALA A 109 16.77 12.26 -25.39
CA ALA A 109 17.26 13.64 -25.29
C ALA A 109 18.71 13.78 -25.75
N PHE A 110 19.59 12.82 -25.42
CA PHE A 110 20.97 12.79 -25.91
C PHE A 110 21.04 12.70 -27.43
N THR A 111 20.24 11.81 -28.02
CA THR A 111 20.20 11.62 -29.48
C THR A 111 19.66 12.86 -30.18
N GLU A 112 18.61 13.47 -29.65
CA GLU A 112 18.02 14.70 -30.21
C GLU A 112 19.00 15.88 -30.10
N LEU A 113 19.66 16.06 -28.94
CA LEU A 113 20.69 17.09 -28.74
C LEU A 113 21.85 16.96 -29.74
N ALA A 114 22.29 15.74 -30.05
CA ALA A 114 23.36 15.49 -31.02
C ALA A 114 22.99 15.90 -32.45
N THR A 115 21.70 16.06 -32.75
CA THR A 115 21.20 16.47 -34.08
C THR A 115 20.81 17.95 -34.16
N CYS A 116 20.81 18.67 -33.04
CA CYS A 116 20.46 20.09 -33.01
C CYS A 116 21.44 20.94 -33.82
N ARG A 117 20.92 21.90 -34.59
CA ARG A 117 21.73 22.79 -35.43
C ARG A 117 21.72 24.24 -34.98
N ASN A 118 20.76 24.60 -34.12
CA ASN A 118 20.61 25.95 -33.61
C ASN A 118 20.16 25.94 -32.12
N PRO A 119 20.30 27.06 -31.40
CA PRO A 119 19.90 27.15 -30.00
C PRO A 119 18.40 26.86 -29.75
N THR A 120 17.52 27.21 -30.68
CA THR A 120 16.08 26.93 -30.56
C THR A 120 15.76 25.43 -30.55
N ASP A 121 16.50 24.61 -31.30
CA ASP A 121 16.36 23.15 -31.26
C ASP A 121 16.73 22.62 -29.86
N VAL A 122 17.81 23.14 -29.27
CA VAL A 122 18.27 22.75 -27.93
C VAL A 122 17.23 23.07 -26.87
N PHE A 123 16.61 24.26 -26.92
CA PHE A 123 15.52 24.62 -26.02
C PHE A 123 14.31 23.68 -26.17
N GLY A 124 13.95 23.31 -27.40
CA GLY A 124 12.88 22.35 -27.65
C GLY A 124 13.14 20.98 -27.05
N VAL A 125 14.37 20.47 -27.17
CA VAL A 125 14.77 19.17 -26.58
C VAL A 125 14.78 19.25 -25.05
N GLN A 126 15.33 20.32 -24.47
CA GLN A 126 15.30 20.53 -23.01
C GLN A 126 13.88 20.59 -22.47
N GLN A 127 12.97 21.34 -23.12
CA GLN A 127 11.58 21.44 -22.70
C GLN A 127 10.87 20.08 -22.75
N HIS A 128 11.03 19.32 -23.84
CA HIS A 128 10.45 17.98 -23.95
C HIS A 128 11.02 17.01 -22.91
N TYR A 129 12.34 17.09 -22.66
CA TYR A 129 13.00 16.29 -21.64
C TYR A 129 12.44 16.58 -20.24
N LEU A 130 12.31 17.86 -19.89
CA LEU A 130 11.77 18.29 -18.60
C LEU A 130 10.31 17.84 -18.43
N GLN A 131 9.47 18.06 -19.44
CA GLN A 131 8.07 17.64 -19.41
C GLN A 131 7.94 16.12 -19.28
N SER A 132 8.70 15.35 -20.05
CA SER A 132 8.66 13.88 -20.02
C SER A 132 9.16 13.33 -18.69
N SER A 133 10.27 13.89 -18.17
CA SER A 133 10.84 13.50 -16.88
C SER A 133 9.90 13.83 -15.73
N TRP A 134 9.22 14.99 -15.78
CA TRP A 134 8.23 15.38 -14.78
C TRP A 134 7.01 14.44 -14.77
N ILE A 135 6.48 14.10 -15.96
CA ILE A 135 5.37 13.14 -16.08
C ILE A 135 5.80 11.77 -15.53
N ASN A 136 6.96 11.26 -15.95
CA ASN A 136 7.46 9.97 -15.47
C ASN A 136 7.66 9.96 -13.94
N ALA A 137 8.24 11.02 -13.38
CA ALA A 137 8.47 11.16 -11.95
C ALA A 137 7.15 11.21 -11.15
N SER A 138 6.17 12.00 -11.61
CA SER A 138 4.86 12.11 -10.95
C SER A 138 4.07 10.79 -10.99
N THR A 139 4.08 10.09 -12.13
CA THR A 139 3.50 8.75 -12.23
C THR A 139 4.19 7.75 -11.30
N ALA A 140 5.52 7.78 -11.21
CA ALA A 140 6.26 6.90 -10.31
C ALA A 140 5.98 7.19 -8.83
N ALA A 141 5.89 8.47 -8.45
CA ALA A 141 5.52 8.87 -7.10
C ALA A 141 4.11 8.37 -6.73
N ALA A 142 3.14 8.48 -7.64
CA ALA A 142 1.79 7.96 -7.43
C ALA A 142 1.77 6.44 -7.27
N LYS A 143 2.49 5.71 -8.13
CA LYS A 143 2.60 4.24 -8.03
C LYS A 143 3.29 3.79 -6.74
N LEU A 144 4.33 4.51 -6.32
CA LEU A 144 5.02 4.26 -5.05
C LEU A 144 4.06 4.45 -3.86
N ALA A 145 3.30 5.55 -3.85
CA ALA A 145 2.29 5.79 -2.82
C ALA A 145 1.23 4.68 -2.78
N GLN A 146 0.69 4.26 -3.93
CA GLN A 146 -0.25 3.14 -4.02
C GLN A 146 0.36 1.82 -3.52
N ALA A 147 1.62 1.54 -3.89
CA ALA A 147 2.30 0.32 -3.44
C ALA A 147 2.51 0.30 -1.93
N MET A 148 2.88 1.43 -1.31
CA MET A 148 3.00 1.56 0.14
C MET A 148 1.65 1.35 0.84
N VAL A 149 0.57 1.90 0.30
CA VAL A 149 -0.78 1.66 0.80
C VAL A 149 -1.15 0.18 0.71
N ARG A 150 -0.89 -0.47 -0.43
CA ARG A 150 -1.15 -1.91 -0.62
C ARG A 150 -0.35 -2.78 0.35
N ILE A 151 0.93 -2.50 0.56
CA ILE A 151 1.77 -3.21 1.53
C ILE A 151 1.18 -3.07 2.94
N THR A 152 0.75 -1.87 3.31
CA THR A 152 0.13 -1.60 4.60
C THR A 152 -1.18 -2.37 4.76
N ASP A 153 -2.08 -2.28 3.78
CA ASP A 153 -3.35 -3.03 3.77
C ASP A 153 -3.10 -4.55 3.84
N ALA A 154 -2.16 -5.07 3.05
CA ALA A 154 -1.80 -6.49 3.02
C ALA A 154 -1.29 -6.98 4.39
N GLY A 155 -0.52 -6.15 5.09
CA GLY A 155 -0.04 -6.46 6.44
C GLY A 155 -1.16 -6.43 7.50
N LEU A 156 -2.09 -5.48 7.39
CA LEU A 156 -3.09 -5.21 8.43
C LEU A 156 -4.39 -6.02 8.28
N ILE A 157 -4.84 -6.31 7.06
CA ILE A 157 -6.14 -6.97 6.81
C ILE A 157 -6.24 -8.34 7.50
N PRO A 158 -5.26 -9.27 7.38
CA PRO A 158 -5.36 -10.58 8.04
C PRO A 158 -5.38 -10.46 9.57
N VAL A 159 -4.57 -9.56 10.12
CA VAL A 159 -4.52 -9.28 11.56
C VAL A 159 -5.85 -8.70 12.04
N HIS A 160 -6.42 -7.74 11.32
CA HIS A 160 -7.73 -7.17 11.63
C HIS A 160 -8.83 -8.23 11.60
N LYS A 161 -8.86 -9.07 10.56
CA LYS A 161 -9.85 -10.15 10.42
C LYS A 161 -9.82 -11.07 11.65
N VAL A 162 -8.63 -11.52 12.05
CA VAL A 162 -8.47 -12.41 13.22
C VAL A 162 -8.82 -11.69 14.53
N ALA A 163 -8.38 -10.44 14.71
CA ALA A 163 -8.72 -9.65 15.89
C ALA A 163 -10.24 -9.43 16.04
N SER A 164 -10.92 -9.05 14.95
CA SER A 164 -12.37 -8.85 14.93
C SER A 164 -13.15 -10.14 15.18
N ALA A 165 -12.72 -11.26 14.58
CA ALA A 165 -13.32 -12.57 14.82
C ALA A 165 -13.14 -13.01 16.29
N ASN A 166 -11.96 -12.79 16.87
CA ASN A 166 -11.68 -13.04 18.28
C ASN A 166 -12.57 -12.17 19.18
N ALA A 167 -12.62 -10.86 18.95
CA ALA A 167 -13.43 -9.94 19.74
C ALA A 167 -14.92 -10.35 19.73
N LYS A 168 -15.46 -10.71 18.57
CA LYS A 168 -16.83 -11.20 18.44
C LYS A 168 -17.05 -12.48 19.26
N ARG A 169 -16.21 -13.50 19.05
CA ARG A 169 -16.32 -14.80 19.75
C ARG A 169 -16.20 -14.64 21.26
N LEU A 170 -15.25 -13.83 21.73
CA LEU A 170 -15.05 -13.56 23.16
C LEU A 170 -16.21 -12.75 23.76
N SER A 171 -16.81 -11.83 23.01
CA SER A 171 -18.01 -11.11 23.47
C SER A 171 -19.21 -12.04 23.64
N GLU A 172 -19.37 -13.03 22.75
CA GLU A 172 -20.42 -14.05 22.85
C GLU A 172 -20.20 -14.99 24.05
N GLN A 173 -18.94 -15.30 24.36
CA GLN A 173 -18.57 -16.16 25.51
C GLN A 173 -18.65 -15.44 26.86
N ASN A 174 -18.40 -14.13 26.92
CA ASN A 174 -18.40 -13.32 28.15
C ASN A 174 -19.68 -12.48 28.35
N GLY A 175 -20.62 -12.54 27.40
CA GLY A 175 -21.89 -11.81 27.42
C GLY A 175 -23.10 -12.62 27.94
N GLN A 176 -22.86 -13.82 28.48
CA GLN A 176 -23.80 -14.57 29.34
C GLN A 176 -23.50 -14.28 30.81
#